data_AF-A0A174FAK8-F1
#
_entry.id   AF-A0A174FAK8-F1
#
_cell.length_a   1.000
_cell.length_b   1.000
_cell.length_c   1.000
_cell.angle_alpha   90.00
_cell.angle_beta   90.00
_cell.angle_gamma   90.00
#
_symmetry.space_group_name_H-M   'P 1'
#
loop_
_entity.id
_entity.type
_entity.pdbx_description
1 polymer ?
#
loop_
_entity_poly.entity_id
_entity_poly.type
_entity_poly.pdbx_seq_one_letter_code
_entity_poly.pdbx_strand_id
1 'polypeptide(L)'
;MGVITDDTVDALYAAKAVWAMEQYGYDVCKYVIPYGESSKNINTLSGILEYFASCHFTRKDIFLSIGGGVIGDITGVPAALYM
;
A
#
# COMPACT_ATOMS: atom_id res chain seq x y z
N MET A 1 2.07 -4.64 8.72
CA MET A 1 2.73 -3.77 7.71
C MET A 1 1.84 -3.63 6.49
N GLY A 2 1.78 -2.45 5.88
CA GLY A 2 0.85 -2.15 4.79
C GLY A 2 1.57 -1.76 3.52
N VAL A 3 1.45 -2.57 2.48
CA VAL A 3 2.08 -2.33 1.17
C VAL A 3 1.05 -1.76 0.21
N ILE A 4 1.40 -0.64 -0.44
CA ILE A 4 0.60 -0.05 -1.52
C ILE A 4 1.44 -0.08 -2.80
N THR A 5 0.83 -0.55 -3.89
CA THR A 5 1.47 -0.70 -5.19
C THR A 5 0.45 -0.58 -6.32
N ASP A 6 0.92 -0.47 -7.57
CA ASP A 6 0.06 -0.60 -8.75
C ASP A 6 0.10 -2.01 -9.34
N ASP A 7 -0.88 -2.34 -10.18
CA ASP A 7 -1.00 -3.64 -10.85
C ASP A 7 0.25 -4.07 -11.64
N THR A 8 0.95 -3.13 -12.26
CA THR A 8 2.13 -3.38 -13.08
C THR A 8 3.33 -3.72 -12.19
N VAL A 9 3.55 -2.95 -11.14
CA VAL A 9 4.64 -3.16 -10.18
C VAL A 9 4.36 -4.38 -9.30
N ASP A 10 3.09 -4.68 -9.01
CA ASP A 10 2.72 -5.88 -8.24
C ASP A 10 3.15 -7.16 -8.94
N ALA A 11 2.87 -7.25 -10.24
CA ALA A 11 3.19 -8.40 -11.07
C ALA A 11 4.71 -8.63 -11.21
N LEU A 12 5.51 -7.57 -11.14
CA LEU A 12 6.95 -7.63 -11.36
C LEU A 12 7.76 -7.78 -10.05
N TYR A 13 7.38 -7.05 -9.01
CA TYR A 13 8.24 -6.83 -7.84
C TYR A 13 7.51 -6.96 -6.51
N ALA A 14 6.32 -6.38 -6.36
CA ALA A 14 5.70 -6.27 -5.03
C ALA A 14 5.27 -7.64 -4.48
N ALA A 15 4.77 -8.55 -5.33
CA ALA A 15 4.44 -9.91 -4.90
C ALA A 15 5.66 -10.65 -4.31
N LYS A 16 6.85 -10.50 -4.92
CA LYS A 16 8.09 -11.10 -4.42
C LYS A 16 8.57 -10.43 -3.14
N ALA A 17 8.45 -9.11 -3.04
CA ALA A 17 8.84 -8.35 -1.85
C ALA A 17 7.97 -8.74 -0.64
N VAL A 18 6.64 -8.82 -0.83
CA VAL A 18 5.71 -9.27 0.21
C VAL A 18 6.03 -10.69 0.66
N TRP A 19 6.20 -11.62 -0.29
CA TRP A 19 6.57 -13.00 0.04
C TRP A 19 7.85 -13.05 0.89
N ALA A 20 8.88 -12.29 0.52
CA ALA A 20 10.12 -12.24 1.29
C ALA A 20 9.91 -11.68 2.70
N MET A 21 9.13 -10.62 2.86
CA MET A 21 8.79 -10.05 4.18
C MET A 21 8.05 -11.06 5.06
N GLU A 22 7.09 -11.80 4.50
CA GLU A 22 6.37 -12.85 5.21
C GLU A 22 7.32 -13.98 5.67
N GLN A 23 8.36 -14.32 4.89
CA GLN A 23 9.39 -15.28 5.33
C GLN A 23 10.18 -14.82 6.56
N TYR A 24 10.25 -13.51 6.81
CA TYR A 24 10.86 -12.93 8.02
C TYR A 24 9.86 -12.73 9.17
N GLY A 25 8.63 -13.22 9.02
CA GLY A 25 7.60 -13.18 10.07
C GLY A 25 6.83 -11.86 10.14
N TYR A 26 6.90 -11.01 9.12
CA TYR A 26 6.04 -9.83 9.03
C TYR A 26 4.63 -10.23 8.57
N ASP A 27 3.62 -9.69 9.25
CA ASP A 27 2.24 -9.72 8.76
C ASP A 27 2.02 -8.56 7.78
N VAL A 28 1.68 -8.89 6.53
CA VAL A 28 1.65 -7.94 5.41
C VAL A 28 0.26 -7.87 4.80
N CYS A 29 -0.32 -6.68 4.83
CA CYS A 29 -1.54 -6.34 4.12
C CYS A 29 -1.18 -5.57 2.86
N LYS A 30 -1.61 -6.04 1.68
CA LYS A 30 -1.22 -5.45 0.38
C LYS A 30 -2.44 -4.92 -0.35
N TYR A 31 -2.41 -3.64 -0.71
CA TYR A 31 -3.43 -2.98 -1.50
C TYR A 31 -2.88 -2.61 -2.89
N VAL A 32 -3.57 -3.04 -3.94
CA VAL A 32 -3.16 -2.84 -5.34
C VAL A 32 -4.16 -1.91 -6.03
N ILE A 33 -3.65 -0.89 -6.71
CA ILE A 33 -4.45 0.07 -7.48
C ILE A 33 -4.14 -0.03 -8.98
N PRO A 34 -5.04 0.45 -9.88
CA PRO A 34 -4.73 0.51 -11.30
C PRO A 34 -3.52 1.42 -11.57
N TYR A 35 -2.64 1.05 -12.50
CA TYR A 35 -1.54 1.92 -12.91
C TYR A 35 -2.02 3.25 -13.51
N GLY A 36 -1.33 4.34 -13.14
CA GLY A 36 -1.47 5.66 -13.77
C GLY A 36 -1.92 6.78 -12.82
N GLU A 37 -1.72 8.03 -13.26
CA GLU A 37 -2.03 9.24 -12.48
C GLU A 37 -3.52 9.35 -12.14
N SER A 38 -4.42 8.77 -12.95
CA SER A 38 -5.85 8.76 -12.68
C SER A 38 -6.22 8.07 -11.36
N SER A 39 -5.39 7.14 -10.89
CA SER A 39 -5.57 6.48 -9.60
C SER A 39 -5.22 7.39 -8.41
N LYS A 40 -4.55 8.53 -8.65
CA LYS A 40 -4.25 9.54 -7.63
C LYS A 40 -5.46 10.44 -7.37
N ASN A 41 -6.47 9.87 -6.73
CA ASN A 41 -7.71 10.57 -6.43
C ASN A 41 -8.23 10.19 -5.03
N ILE A 42 -9.23 10.94 -4.55
CA ILE A 42 -9.76 10.77 -3.21
C ILE A 42 -10.45 9.42 -3.00
N ASN A 43 -11.08 8.85 -4.03
CA ASN A 43 -11.75 7.55 -3.90
C ASN A 43 -10.74 6.43 -3.68
N THR A 44 -9.59 6.49 -4.38
CA THR A 44 -8.49 5.56 -4.15
C THR A 44 -7.93 5.71 -2.73
N LEU A 45 -7.74 6.94 -2.25
CA LEU A 45 -7.31 7.20 -0.87
C LEU A 45 -8.28 6.63 0.15
N SER A 46 -9.59 6.86 -0.04
CA SER A 46 -10.63 6.30 0.84
C SER A 46 -10.59 4.78 0.87
N GLY A 47 -10.49 4.14 -0.30
CA GLY A 47 -10.37 2.67 -0.40
C GLY A 47 -9.12 2.13 0.29
N ILE A 48 -7.99 2.85 0.19
CA ILE A 48 -6.77 2.52 0.93
C ILE A 48 -7.03 2.56 2.44
N LEU A 49 -7.57 3.66 2.96
CA LEU A 49 -7.83 3.83 4.39
C LEU A 49 -8.82 2.77 4.93
N GLU A 50 -9.89 2.49 4.19
CA GLU A 50 -10.89 1.48 4.55
C GLU A 50 -10.30 0.08 4.56
N TYR A 51 -9.50 -0.27 3.55
CA TYR A 51 -8.82 -1.56 3.50
C TYR A 51 -7.89 -1.75 4.68
N PHE A 52 -7.01 -0.78 4.98
CA PHE A 52 -6.09 -0.91 6.12
C PHE A 52 -6.83 -0.91 7.46
N ALA A 53 -7.93 -0.17 7.60
CA ALA A 53 -8.81 -0.29 8.77
C ALA A 53 -9.37 -1.71 8.93
N SER A 54 -9.78 -2.35 7.84
CA SER A 54 -10.25 -3.75 7.85
C SER A 54 -9.16 -4.75 8.23
N CYS A 55 -7.89 -4.41 7.99
CA CYS A 55 -6.71 -5.16 8.39
C CYS A 55 -6.27 -4.90 9.84
N HIS A 56 -7.07 -4.19 10.64
CA HIS A 56 -6.73 -3.81 12.02
C HIS A 56 -5.43 -3.00 12.14
N PHE A 57 -5.11 -2.20 11.12
CA PHE A 57 -3.91 -1.36 11.11
C PHE A 57 -3.92 -0.35 12.26
N THR A 58 -2.77 -0.14 12.88
CA THR A 58 -2.56 0.71 14.06
C THR A 58 -1.42 1.70 13.84
N ARG A 59 -1.24 2.65 14.76
CA ARG A 59 -0.14 3.63 14.73
C ARG A 59 1.28 3.05 14.79
N LYS A 60 1.40 1.76 15.12
CA LYS A 60 2.70 1.05 15.15
C LYS A 60 3.00 0.37 13.82
N ASP A 61 2.01 0.26 12.94
CA ASP A 61 2.18 -0.31 11.63
C ASP A 61 2.83 0.69 10.68
N ILE A 62 3.44 0.15 9.62
CA ILE A 62 4.24 0.91 8.66
C ILE A 62 3.57 0.81 7.30
N PHE A 63 3.33 1.96 6.68
CA PHE A 63 3.01 2.03 5.25
C PHE A 63 4.29 1.96 4.42
N LEU A 64 4.29 1.12 3.40
CA LEU A 64 5.37 0.93 2.46
C LEU A 64 4.85 1.09 1.02
N SER A 65 5.40 2.06 0.30
CA SER A 65 5.17 2.21 -1.14
C SER A 65 6.16 1.35 -1.93
N ILE A 66 5.64 0.54 -2.85
CA ILE A 66 6.45 -0.16 -3.85
C ILE A 66 5.92 0.27 -5.22
N GLY A 67 6.59 1.21 -5.87
CA GLY A 67 6.18 1.72 -7.17
C GLY A 67 6.83 3.04 -7.53
N GLY A 68 6.26 3.72 -8.53
CA GLY A 68 6.72 5.03 -8.99
C GLY A 68 6.17 6.20 -8.16
N GLY A 69 6.29 7.41 -8.70
CA GLY A 69 5.86 8.65 -8.03
C GLY A 69 4.39 8.66 -7.63
N VAL A 70 3.49 8.11 -8.46
CA VAL A 70 2.05 8.00 -8.13
C VAL A 70 1.83 7.23 -6.84
N ILE A 71 2.48 6.07 -6.70
CA ILE A 71 2.37 5.22 -5.51
C ILE A 71 3.00 5.90 -4.30
N GLY A 72 4.16 6.54 -4.47
CA GLY A 72 4.80 7.31 -3.40
C GLY A 72 3.90 8.42 -2.88
N ASP A 73 3.37 9.25 -3.77
CA ASP A 73 2.50 10.38 -3.44
C ASP A 73 1.23 9.92 -2.73
N ILE A 74 0.53 8.92 -3.28
CA ILE A 74 -0.73 8.46 -2.68
C ILE A 74 -0.51 7.73 -1.36
N THR A 75 0.63 7.06 -1.16
CA THR A 75 0.95 6.35 0.10
C THR A 75 1.32 7.31 1.23
N GLY A 76 1.93 8.45 0.91
CA GLY A 76 2.30 9.45 1.92
C GLY A 76 1.08 10.06 2.63
N VAL A 77 -0.04 10.21 1.93
CA VAL A 77 -1.26 10.78 2.49
C VAL A 77 -1.88 9.90 3.60
N PRO A 78 -2.21 8.61 3.40
CA PRO A 78 -2.72 7.76 4.47
C PRO A 78 -1.66 7.58 5.57
N ALA A 79 -0.37 7.51 5.25
CA ALA A 79 0.68 7.47 6.27
C ALA A 79 0.68 8.70 7.20
N ALA A 80 0.27 9.87 6.70
CA ALA A 80 0.14 11.09 7.50
C ALA A 80 -1.22 11.24 8.19
N LEU A 81 -2.28 10.65 7.63
CA LEU A 81 -3.65 10.77 8.15
C LEU A 81 -4.05 9.65 9.12
N TYR A 82 -3.39 8.50 9.05
CA TYR A 82 -3.82 7.28 9.72
C TYR A 82 -3.21 7.14 11.13
N MET A 83 -3.95 7.68 12.10
CA MET A 83 -3.81 7.53 13.56
C MET A 83 -2.38 7.66 14.12
#